data_AF-A0A0G0T057-F1
#
_entry.id   AF-A0A0G0T057-F1
#
_cell.length_a   1.000
_cell.length_b   1.000
_cell.length_c   1.000
_cell.angle_alpha   90.00
_cell.angle_beta   90.00
_cell.angle_gamma   90.00
#
_symmetry.space_group_name_H-M   'P 1'
#
loop_
_entity.id
_entity.type
_entity.pdbx_description
1 polymer ?
#
loop_
_entity_poly.entity_id
_entity_poly.type
_entity_poly.pdbx_seq_one_letter_code
_entity_poly.pdbx_strand_id
1 'polypeptide(L)'
;MEHLTISIPVELKKKMDLLRVINWSEVAREAFIKRVELTEGYERFNEIVSKSKLTEKDALELAKELKKSMHEKLKKLYPSLK
;
A
#
# COMPACT_ATOMS: atom_id res chain seq x y z
N MET A 1 -4.67 14.01 26.20
CA MET A 1 -5.28 14.06 24.85
C MET A 1 -4.73 15.32 24.20
N GLU A 2 -4.18 15.22 22.99
CA GLU A 2 -3.60 16.36 22.28
C GLU A 2 -4.63 16.99 21.34
N HIS A 3 -4.52 18.30 21.13
CA HIS A 3 -5.42 19.07 20.26
C HIS A 3 -4.66 19.60 19.05
N LEU A 4 -5.25 19.43 17.87
CA LEU A 4 -4.71 19.88 16.60
C LEU A 4 -5.70 20.88 15.96
N THR A 5 -5.20 22.08 15.62
CA THR A 5 -5.97 23.11 14.92
C THR A 5 -5.47 23.20 13.49
N ILE A 6 -6.38 23.18 12.52
CA ILE A 6 -6.06 23.14 11.09
C ILE A 6 -6.80 24.26 10.38
N SER A 7 -6.07 25.04 9.58
CA SER A 7 -6.66 26.03 8.69
C SER A 7 -7.20 25.34 7.44
N ILE A 8 -8.47 25.57 7.12
CA ILE A 8 -9.12 25.07 5.91
C ILE A 8 -9.76 26.22 5.13
N PRO A 9 -9.94 26.08 3.79
CA PRO A 9 -10.66 27.07 3.00
C PRO A 9 -12.08 27.31 3.51
N VAL A 10 -12.53 28.56 3.44
CA VAL A 10 -13.85 28.98 3.95
C VAL A 10 -14.99 28.24 3.25
N GLU A 11 -14.86 28.01 1.93
CA GLU A 11 -15.85 27.27 1.14
C GLU A 11 -15.96 25.81 1.60
N LEU A 12 -14.84 25.20 1.97
CA LEU A 12 -14.82 23.83 2.48
C LEU A 12 -15.50 23.76 3.84
N LYS A 13 -15.18 24.68 4.75
CA LYS A 13 -15.82 24.76 6.07
C LYS A 13 -17.34 24.89 5.96
N LYS A 14 -17.84 25.75 5.06
CA LYS A 14 -19.27 25.89 4.79
C LYS A 14 -19.92 24.56 4.37
N LYS A 15 -19.29 23.79 3.48
CA LYS A 15 -19.79 22.47 3.07
C LYS A 15 -19.78 21.46 4.22
N MET A 16 -18.71 21.46 5.02
CA MET A 16 -18.59 20.59 6.19
C MET A 16 -19.68 20.88 7.24
N ASP A 17 -20.01 22.16 7.45
CA ASP A 17 -21.02 22.59 8.42
C ASP A 17 -22.47 22.27 8.00
N LEU A 18 -22.71 22.08 6.70
CA LEU A 18 -23.99 21.57 6.18
C LEU A 18 -24.15 20.08 6.47
N LEU A 19 -23.05 19.32 6.50
CA LEU A 19 -23.03 17.88 6.72
C LEU A 19 -22.82 17.54 8.20
N ARG A 20 -23.72 18.00 9.07
CA ARG A 20 -23.60 17.89 10.54
C ARG A 20 -23.62 16.48 11.09
N VAL A 21 -24.07 15.51 10.30
CA VAL A 21 -24.09 14.08 10.67
C VAL A 21 -22.69 13.46 10.69
N ILE A 22 -21.69 14.13 10.09
CA ILE A 22 -20.33 13.61 9.97
C ILE A 22 -19.48 14.06 11.15
N ASN A 23 -18.83 13.10 11.81
CA ASN A 23 -17.80 13.36 12.80
C ASN A 23 -16.46 13.70 12.11
N TRP A 24 -16.26 14.98 11.80
CA TRP A 24 -15.06 15.43 11.08
C TRP A 24 -13.75 15.16 11.84
N SER A 25 -13.76 15.08 13.16
CA SER A 25 -12.58 14.72 13.95
C SER A 25 -12.17 13.26 13.76
N GLU A 26 -13.14 12.36 13.53
CA GLU A 26 -12.89 10.96 13.22
C GLU A 26 -12.35 10.79 11.80
N VAL A 27 -12.98 11.46 10.83
CA VAL A 27 -12.49 11.51 9.44
C VAL A 27 -11.04 12.01 9.38
N ALA A 28 -10.73 13.08 10.13
CA ALA A 28 -9.37 13.60 10.20
C ALA A 28 -8.39 12.59 10.80
N ARG A 29 -8.75 11.93 11.92
CA ARG A 29 -7.91 10.90 12.55
C ARG A 29 -7.60 9.75 11.59
N GLU A 30 -8.60 9.21 10.91
CA GLU A 30 -8.39 8.14 9.95
C GLU A 30 -7.47 8.57 8.80
N ALA A 31 -7.66 9.78 8.28
CA ALA A 31 -6.83 10.32 7.22
C ALA A 31 -5.36 10.47 7.65
N PHE A 32 -5.11 10.90 8.90
CA PHE A 32 -3.77 11.01 9.44
C PHE A 32 -3.12 9.64 9.64
N ILE A 33 -3.82 8.69 10.26
CA ILE A 33 -3.32 7.31 10.45
C ILE A 33 -2.91 6.71 9.11
N LYS A 34 -3.82 6.72 8.13
CA LYS A 34 -3.54 6.17 6.78
C LYS A 34 -2.35 6.85 6.11
N ARG A 35 -2.20 8.17 6.27
CA ARG A 35 -1.07 8.91 5.69
C ARG A 35 0.24 8.55 6.37
N VAL A 36 0.26 8.44 7.70
CA VAL A 36 1.46 8.04 8.46
C VAL A 36 1.86 6.62 8.09
N GLU A 37 0.92 5.67 8.10
CA GLU A 37 1.18 4.27 7.73
C GLU A 37 1.72 4.14 6.30
N LEU A 38 1.19 4.92 5.36
CA LEU A 38 1.68 4.95 3.98
C LEU A 38 3.12 5.48 3.91
N THR A 39 3.42 6.59 4.59
CA THR A 39 4.75 7.19 4.60
C THR A 39 5.77 6.26 5.27
N GLU A 40 5.46 5.74 6.45
CA GLU A 40 6.35 4.80 7.14
C GLU A 40 6.51 3.48 6.36
N GLY A 41 5.43 2.99 5.74
CA GLY A 41 5.47 1.82 4.88
C GLY A 41 6.38 2.04 3.68
N TYR A 42 6.31 3.22 3.07
CA TYR A 42 7.17 3.64 1.98
C TYR A 42 8.63 3.77 2.42
N GLU A 43 8.90 4.37 3.58
CA GLU A 43 10.25 4.48 4.15
C GLU A 43 10.85 3.11 4.45
N ARG A 44 10.09 2.22 5.10
CA ARG A 44 10.52 0.83 5.35
C ARG A 44 10.78 0.08 4.05
N PHE A 45 9.89 0.21 3.06
CA PHE A 45 10.07 -0.39 1.75
C PHE A 45 11.36 0.11 1.08
N ASN A 46 11.59 1.42 1.08
CA ASN A 46 12.82 2.00 0.55
C ASN A 46 14.06 1.54 1.32
N GLU A 47 13.99 1.41 2.64
CA GLU A 47 15.13 0.91 3.43
C GLU A 47 15.47 -0.53 3.02
N ILE A 48 14.47 -1.39 2.84
CA ILE A 48 14.64 -2.78 2.39
C ILE A 48 15.21 -2.81 0.98
N VAL A 49 14.62 -2.06 0.05
CA VAL A 49 15.02 -2.04 -1.36
C VAL A 49 16.40 -1.39 -1.54
N SER A 50 16.77 -0.39 -0.74
CA SER A 50 18.08 0.26 -0.84
C SER A 50 19.26 -0.67 -0.53
N LYS A 51 19.03 -1.74 0.24
CA LYS A 51 20.00 -2.80 0.52
C LYS A 51 19.97 -3.91 -0.54
N SER A 52 18.97 -3.92 -1.42
CA SER A 52 18.84 -4.92 -2.47
C SER A 52 19.85 -4.69 -3.60
N LYS A 53 20.53 -5.76 -4.01
CA LYS A 53 21.37 -5.79 -5.22
C LYS A 53 20.66 -6.42 -6.41
N LEU A 54 19.37 -6.71 -6.27
CA LEU A 54 18.57 -7.38 -7.29
C LEU A 54 18.52 -6.51 -8.55
N THR A 55 19.03 -7.02 -9.65
CA THR A 55 18.94 -6.37 -10.96
C THR A 55 17.71 -6.85 -11.72
N GLU A 56 17.35 -6.13 -12.78
CA GLU A 56 16.26 -6.53 -13.67
C GLU A 56 16.55 -7.90 -14.34
N LYS A 57 17.82 -8.17 -14.66
CA LYS A 57 18.23 -9.46 -15.21
C LYS A 57 18.00 -10.59 -14.20
N ASP A 58 18.36 -10.38 -12.93
CA ASP A 58 18.15 -11.37 -11.86
C ASP A 58 16.65 -11.67 -11.69
N ALA A 59 15.81 -10.63 -11.73
CA ALA A 59 14.36 -10.77 -11.65
C ALA A 59 13.79 -11.59 -12.82
N LEU A 60 14.28 -11.37 -14.03
CA LEU A 60 13.86 -12.13 -15.22
C LEU A 60 14.31 -13.59 -15.19
N GLU A 61 15.51 -13.87 -14.69
CA GLU A 61 16.02 -15.23 -14.51
C GLU A 61 15.18 -15.98 -13.45
N LEU A 62 14.94 -15.35 -12.29
CA LEU A 62 14.04 -15.86 -11.25
C LEU A 62 12.64 -16.17 -11.80
N ALA A 63 12.06 -15.26 -12.58
CA ALA A 63 10.73 -15.46 -13.17
C ALA A 63 10.68 -16.70 -14.09
N LYS A 64 11.74 -16.93 -14.88
CA LYS A 64 11.84 -18.12 -15.75
C LYS A 64 11.94 -19.40 -14.94
N GLU A 65 12.78 -19.42 -13.91
CA GLU A 65 12.93 -20.59 -13.03
C GLU A 65 11.63 -20.91 -12.29
N LEU A 66 10.97 -19.89 -11.76
CA LEU A 66 9.71 -20.03 -11.02
C LEU A 66 8.60 -20.56 -11.93
N LYS A 67 8.52 -20.07 -13.17
CA LYS A 67 7.56 -20.57 -14.17
C LYS A 67 7.81 -22.04 -14.52
N LYS A 68 9.07 -22.43 -14.70
CA LYS A 68 9.45 -23.82 -14.98
C LYS A 68 9.09 -24.74 -13.80
N SER A 69 9.45 -24.34 -12.59
CA SER A 69 9.14 -25.09 -11.36
C SER A 69 7.63 -25.25 -11.15
N MET A 70 6.85 -24.18 -11.31
CA MET A 70 5.39 -24.26 -11.25
C MET A 70 4.81 -25.17 -12.32
N HIS A 71 5.31 -25.10 -13.55
CA HIS A 71 4.85 -25.96 -14.64
C HIS A 71 5.09 -27.44 -14.33
N GLU A 72 6.30 -27.78 -13.85
CA GLU A 72 6.64 -29.15 -13.46
C GLU A 72 5.77 -29.65 -12.30
N LYS A 73 5.51 -28.80 -11.31
CA LYS A 73 4.62 -29.12 -10.19
C LYS A 73 3.19 -29.36 -10.65
N LEU A 74 2.65 -28.48 -11.51
CA LEU A 74 1.29 -28.60 -12.03
C LEU A 74 1.13 -29.86 -12.89
N LYS A 75 2.13 -30.17 -13.72
CA LYS A 75 2.16 -31.39 -14.55
C LYS A 75 2.16 -32.68 -13.72
N LYS A 76 2.82 -32.68 -12.55
CA LYS A 76 2.81 -33.82 -11.61
C LYS A 76 1.46 -33.96 -10.91
N LEU A 77 0.86 -32.85 -10.50
CA LEU A 77 -0.42 -32.84 -9.77
C LEU A 77 -1.62 -33.15 -10.67
N TYR A 78 -1.56 -32.76 -11.94
CA TYR A 78 -2.64 -32.95 -12.89
C TYR A 78 -2.15 -33.57 -14.21
N PRO A 79 -1.90 -34.89 -14.24
CA PRO A 79 -1.41 -35.59 -15.43
C PRO A 79 -2.40 -35.57 -16.61
N SER A 80 -3.70 -35.39 -16.32
CA SER A 80 -4.82 -35.39 -17.27
C SER A 80 -5.05 -34.06 -17.99
N LEU A 81 -4.34 -32.99 -17.62
CA LEU A 81 -4.43 -31.65 -18.22
C LEU A 81 -3.48 -31.46 -19.42
N LYS A 82 -2.97 -32.55 -20.01
CA LYS A 82 -2.10 -32.53 -21.19
C LYS A 82 -2.88 -32.42 -22.49
#